data_AF-A0A9W8H442-F1
#
_entry.id   AF-A0A9W8H442-F1
#
_cell.length_a   1.000
_cell.length_b   1.000
_cell.length_c   1.000
_cell.angle_alpha   90.00
_cell.angle_beta   90.00
_cell.angle_gamma   90.00
#
_symmetry.space_group_name_H-M   'P 1'
#
loop_
_entity.id
_entity.type
_entity.pdbx_description
1 polymer ?
#
loop_
_entity_poly.entity_id
_entity_poly.type
_entity_poly.pdbx_seq_one_letter_code
_entity_poly.pdbx_strand_id
1 'polypeptide(L)'
;MSPSTNSTTGPPSPAYSQANFASIFAVLTTFSSVIPSSIQEPEELDAIIQCAADDTAPLKALALALLAAATDRRNKAPPAEEHWSKACSSLAAGSAVSILRGLQVPEEAADSLDAFAAQPLAVRVDMLYWLCEIALMSNSAIKALVDREYEAARKPSLKDAASDEKYLRLEPLAECGKQRYWLFGSKTRQLYLETLSQKGKGRLELLASTPEEFAAVVEDLRSQRTHALKDIAETIAQDVIPFLERQAKKRERVERAQQRHALAMANVHLYETRTRKRQRVNYNVDETEVFDF
;
A
#
# COMPACT_ATOMS: atom_id res chain seq x y z
N MET A 1 2.04 47.78 -21.16
CA MET A 1 0.77 47.50 -20.47
C MET A 1 0.75 46.03 -20.10
N SER A 2 0.88 45.73 -18.82
CA SER A 2 0.56 44.45 -18.17
C SER A 2 -0.13 44.87 -16.86
N PRO A 3 -1.18 44.20 -16.35
CA PRO A 3 -1.23 42.76 -15.99
C PRO A 3 -2.60 42.13 -16.39
N SER A 4 -2.95 40.85 -16.21
CA SER A 4 -3.03 40.07 -14.98
C SER A 4 -3.10 38.58 -15.27
N THR A 5 -2.18 37.82 -14.68
CA THR A 5 -2.36 36.40 -14.39
C THR A 5 -2.96 36.28 -13.00
N ASN A 6 -4.23 35.87 -12.92
CA ASN A 6 -4.82 35.49 -11.65
C ASN A 6 -4.10 34.23 -11.14
N SER A 7 -3.33 34.41 -10.07
CA SER A 7 -2.83 33.34 -9.22
C SER A 7 -4.02 32.66 -8.54
N THR A 8 -4.29 31.42 -8.91
CA THR A 8 -5.18 30.53 -8.16
C THR A 8 -4.54 30.25 -6.80
N THR A 9 -5.03 30.91 -5.76
CA THR A 9 -4.74 30.59 -4.37
C THR A 9 -5.41 29.27 -4.03
N GLY A 10 -4.65 28.17 -4.09
CA GLY A 10 -5.01 26.93 -3.42
C GLY A 10 -5.06 27.14 -1.89
N PRO A 11 -5.75 26.26 -1.14
CA PRO A 11 -5.76 26.31 0.31
C PRO A 11 -4.32 26.30 0.87
N PRO A 12 -4.06 26.97 2.00
CA PRO A 12 -2.73 27.01 2.59
C PRO A 12 -2.24 25.58 2.80
N SER A 13 -1.03 25.30 2.33
CA SER A 13 -0.34 24.04 2.59
C SER A 13 -0.39 23.75 4.09
N PRO A 14 -0.73 22.52 4.51
CA PRO A 14 -0.78 22.16 5.92
C PRO A 14 0.58 22.44 6.57
N ALA A 15 0.54 23.02 7.77
CA ALA A 15 1.70 23.48 8.53
C ALA A 15 2.59 22.35 9.07
N TYR A 16 2.42 21.11 8.59
CA TYR A 16 3.06 19.89 9.07
C TYR A 16 3.29 18.89 7.93
N SER A 17 4.18 17.91 8.13
CA SER A 17 4.51 16.89 7.12
C SER A 17 3.32 15.99 6.79
N GLN A 18 2.86 16.05 5.54
CA GLN A 18 1.76 15.21 5.03
C GLN A 18 2.10 13.72 5.02
N ALA A 19 3.38 13.38 4.81
CA ALA A 19 3.83 12.00 4.86
C ALA A 19 3.74 11.42 6.28
N ASN A 20 4.14 12.21 7.28
CA ASN A 20 4.08 11.80 8.69
C ASN A 20 2.63 11.64 9.13
N PHE A 21 1.77 12.58 8.76
CA PHE A 21 0.33 12.51 9.00
C PHE A 21 -0.31 11.26 8.40
N ALA A 22 -0.07 11.00 7.10
CA ALA A 22 -0.59 9.81 6.43
C ALA A 22 -0.10 8.52 7.08
N SER A 23 1.16 8.49 7.54
CA SER A 23 1.74 7.35 8.23
C SER A 23 1.06 7.09 9.58
N ILE A 24 0.79 8.14 10.37
CA ILE A 24 0.04 8.02 11.64
C ILE A 24 -1.34 7.42 11.36
N PHE A 25 -2.08 7.97 10.39
CA PHE A 25 -3.41 7.47 10.06
C PHE A 25 -3.39 6.00 9.59
N ALA A 26 -2.42 5.63 8.76
CA ALA A 26 -2.26 4.26 8.31
C ALA A 26 -1.97 3.29 9.47
N VAL A 27 -1.15 3.69 10.44
CA VAL A 27 -0.85 2.89 11.64
C VAL A 27 -2.10 2.71 12.50
N LEU A 28 -2.84 3.78 12.77
CA LEU A 28 -4.04 3.74 13.61
C LEU A 28 -5.14 2.85 13.00
N THR A 29 -5.34 2.94 11.69
CA THR A 29 -6.34 2.14 10.98
C THR A 29 -5.92 0.67 10.87
N THR A 30 -4.67 0.41 10.50
CA THR A 30 -4.14 -0.95 10.30
C THR A 30 -4.01 -1.73 11.61
N PHE A 31 -3.57 -1.07 12.69
CA PHE A 31 -3.30 -1.71 13.98
C PHE A 31 -4.31 -1.31 15.06
N SER A 32 -5.54 -0.99 14.67
CA SER A 32 -6.65 -0.61 15.57
C SER A 32 -6.95 -1.63 16.68
N SER A 33 -6.62 -2.90 16.48
CA SER A 33 -6.73 -3.96 17.50
C SER A 33 -5.70 -3.85 18.63
N VAL A 34 -4.57 -3.18 18.38
CA VAL A 34 -3.47 -2.97 19.34
C VAL A 34 -3.47 -1.54 19.87
N ILE A 35 -3.73 -0.57 18.99
CA ILE A 35 -3.79 0.85 19.31
C ILE A 35 -5.27 1.25 19.33
N PRO A 36 -5.90 1.36 20.51
CA PRO A 36 -7.29 1.73 20.59
C PRO A 36 -7.49 3.14 20.02
N SER A 37 -8.16 3.20 18.88
CA SER A 37 -8.48 4.44 18.18
C SER A 37 -9.90 4.35 17.65
N SER A 38 -10.69 5.40 17.86
CA SER A 38 -12.02 5.56 17.25
C SER A 38 -11.95 6.23 15.88
N ILE A 39 -10.76 6.61 15.41
CA ILE A 39 -10.54 7.39 14.20
C ILE A 39 -10.70 6.47 12.98
N GLN A 40 -11.65 6.79 12.12
CA GLN A 40 -11.93 6.06 10.88
C GLN A 40 -11.58 6.86 9.63
N GLU A 41 -11.66 8.19 9.71
CA GLU A 41 -11.42 9.11 8.59
C GLU A 41 -10.22 10.02 8.88
N PRO A 42 -9.43 10.39 7.86
CA PRO A 42 -8.27 11.27 8.06
C PRO A 42 -8.67 12.65 8.59
N GLU A 43 -9.86 13.15 8.25
CA GLU A 43 -10.42 14.41 8.73
C GLU A 43 -10.60 14.41 10.26
N GLU A 44 -10.95 13.26 10.86
CA GLU A 44 -11.07 13.11 12.31
C GLU A 44 -9.72 13.22 13.01
N LEU A 45 -8.66 12.64 12.42
CA LEU A 45 -7.30 12.78 12.93
C LEU A 45 -6.83 14.23 12.84
N ASP A 46 -7.11 14.91 11.72
CA ASP A 46 -6.74 16.31 11.53
C ASP A 46 -7.46 17.21 12.55
N ALA A 47 -8.74 16.96 12.82
CA ALA A 47 -9.50 17.68 13.86
C ALA A 47 -8.91 17.48 15.26
N ILE A 48 -8.47 16.26 15.60
CA ILE A 48 -7.81 15.97 16.89
C ILE A 48 -6.47 16.69 17.01
N ILE A 49 -5.69 16.76 15.92
CA ILE A 49 -4.37 17.43 15.92
C ILE A 49 -4.53 18.95 15.99
N GLN A 50 -5.52 19.49 15.28
CA GLN A 50 -5.87 20.91 15.26
C GLN A 50 -6.69 21.36 16.48
N CYS A 51 -6.87 20.49 17.48
CA CYS A 51 -7.70 20.80 18.64
C CYS A 51 -7.32 22.13 19.29
N ALA A 52 -8.35 22.88 19.71
CA ALA A 52 -8.18 24.14 20.41
C ALA A 52 -7.47 23.92 21.75
N ALA A 53 -6.81 24.97 22.27
CA ALA A 53 -6.07 24.90 23.54
C ALA A 53 -6.95 24.43 24.72
N ASP A 54 -8.25 24.73 24.67
CA ASP A 54 -9.21 24.42 25.74
C ASP A 54 -9.78 22.99 25.66
N ASP A 55 -9.62 22.29 24.53
CA ASP A 55 -10.12 20.92 24.33
C ASP A 55 -9.02 20.00 23.78
N THR A 56 -8.02 19.74 24.62
CA THR A 56 -6.87 18.89 24.28
C THR A 56 -7.06 17.43 24.68
N ALA A 57 -8.16 17.09 25.35
CA ALA A 57 -8.45 15.74 25.82
C ALA A 57 -8.32 14.64 24.74
N PRO A 58 -8.88 14.80 23.51
CA PRO A 58 -8.75 13.76 22.50
C PRO A 58 -7.31 13.58 21.99
N LEU A 59 -6.56 14.68 21.85
CA LEU A 59 -5.15 14.65 21.44
C LEU A 59 -4.29 13.93 22.49
N LYS A 60 -4.51 14.25 23.77
CA LYS A 60 -3.84 13.62 24.91
C LYS A 60 -4.15 12.14 25.00
N ALA A 61 -5.42 11.75 24.84
CA ALA A 61 -5.84 10.36 24.84
C ALA A 61 -5.16 9.56 23.71
N LEU A 62 -5.11 10.12 22.50
CA LEU A 62 -4.41 9.52 21.36
C LEU A 62 -2.91 9.34 21.65
N ALA A 63 -2.25 10.37 22.17
CA ALA A 63 -0.84 10.33 22.52
C ALA A 63 -0.53 9.25 23.57
N LEU A 64 -1.39 9.10 24.60
CA LEU A 64 -1.25 8.06 25.61
C LEU A 64 -1.51 6.66 25.06
N ALA A 65 -2.47 6.49 24.14
CA ALA A 65 -2.72 5.22 23.47
C ALA A 65 -1.50 4.78 22.65
N LEU A 66 -0.91 5.71 21.90
CA LEU A 66 0.34 5.47 21.15
C LEU A 66 1.52 5.21 22.07
N LEU A 67 1.65 5.92 23.19
CA LEU A 67 2.69 5.68 24.19
C LEU A 67 2.56 4.29 24.83
N ALA A 68 1.33 3.84 25.10
CA ALA A 68 1.06 2.49 25.62
C ALA A 68 1.54 1.42 24.63
N ALA A 69 1.27 1.62 23.33
CA ALA A 69 1.73 0.74 22.27
C ALA A 69 3.26 0.77 22.12
N ALA A 70 3.87 1.96 22.12
CA ALA A 70 5.32 2.16 22.01
C ALA A 70 6.11 1.50 23.17
N THR A 71 5.50 1.42 24.36
CA THR A 71 6.09 0.79 25.55
C THR A 71 5.70 -0.68 25.73
N ASP A 72 5.05 -1.30 24.74
CA ASP A 72 4.55 -2.68 24.74
C ASP A 72 3.74 -3.05 26.00
N ARG A 73 2.94 -2.11 26.51
CA ARG A 73 2.04 -2.35 27.65
C ARG A 73 0.80 -3.08 27.17
N ARG A 74 0.92 -4.39 26.89
CA ARG A 74 -0.21 -5.28 26.53
C ARG A 74 -1.41 -5.07 27.46
N ASN A 75 -2.55 -4.64 26.91
CA ASN A 75 -3.87 -4.63 27.55
C ASN A 75 -3.96 -3.97 28.94
N LYS A 76 -3.00 -3.12 29.31
CA LYS A 76 -3.09 -2.30 30.51
C LYS A 76 -3.69 -0.97 30.11
N ALA A 77 -4.52 -0.40 30.98
CA ALA A 77 -5.04 0.95 30.81
C ALA A 77 -3.92 1.89 30.34
N PRO A 78 -4.22 2.86 29.45
CA PRO A 78 -3.23 3.81 28.99
C PRO A 78 -2.45 4.38 30.17
N PRO A 79 -1.13 4.59 30.02
CA PRO A 79 -0.33 5.14 31.11
C PRO A 79 -1.00 6.42 31.63
N ALA A 80 -1.08 6.56 32.95
CA ALA A 80 -1.49 7.83 33.56
C ALA A 80 -0.64 8.98 33.00
N GLU A 81 -1.22 10.18 32.90
CA GLU A 81 -0.55 11.37 32.33
C GLU A 81 0.80 11.66 32.99
N GLU A 82 0.91 11.41 34.30
CA GLU A 82 2.13 11.56 35.11
C GLU A 82 3.31 10.69 34.61
N HIS A 83 3.03 9.61 33.88
CA HIS A 83 4.06 8.74 33.33
C HIS A 83 4.60 9.19 31.99
N TRP A 84 4.02 10.24 31.36
CA TRP A 84 4.44 10.75 30.04
C TRP A 84 5.94 11.02 30.00
N SER A 85 6.43 11.91 30.86
CA SER A 85 7.84 12.34 30.85
C SER A 85 8.82 11.19 31.05
N LYS A 86 8.53 10.34 32.04
CA LYS A 86 9.37 9.17 32.33
C LYS A 86 9.39 8.18 31.17
N ALA A 87 8.24 7.96 30.53
CA ALA A 87 8.13 7.04 29.40
C ALA A 87 8.82 7.60 28.16
N CYS A 88 8.59 8.87 27.81
CA CYS A 88 9.26 9.55 26.70
C CYS A 88 10.78 9.56 26.90
N SER A 89 11.27 9.86 28.11
CA SER A 89 12.70 9.81 28.44
C SER A 89 13.26 8.39 28.30
N SER A 90 12.53 7.37 28.75
CA SER A 90 12.94 5.97 28.60
C SER A 90 13.00 5.53 27.14
N LEU A 91 12.05 5.98 26.32
CA LEU A 91 12.03 5.70 24.88
C LEU A 91 13.16 6.43 24.15
N ALA A 92 13.41 7.68 24.53
CA ALA A 92 14.50 8.51 24.02
C ALA A 92 15.89 8.06 24.50
N ALA A 93 15.99 7.20 25.52
CA ALA A 93 17.25 6.55 25.91
C ALA A 93 17.52 5.24 25.15
N GLY A 94 16.51 4.66 24.50
CA GLY A 94 16.61 3.41 23.74
C GLY A 94 17.16 3.60 22.32
N SER A 95 17.29 2.54 21.51
CA SER A 95 17.82 2.61 20.14
C SER A 95 16.98 3.46 19.16
N ALA A 96 15.82 3.98 19.59
CA ALA A 96 14.93 4.82 18.80
C ALA A 96 15.34 6.32 18.75
N VAL A 97 16.43 6.72 19.41
CA VAL A 97 16.94 8.12 19.44
C VAL A 97 17.18 8.70 18.05
N SER A 98 17.58 7.87 17.08
CA SER A 98 17.95 8.34 15.75
C SER A 98 16.78 8.96 14.99
N ILE A 99 15.54 8.56 15.29
CA ILE A 99 14.33 9.04 14.62
C ILE A 99 13.98 10.45 15.12
N LEU A 100 13.99 10.69 16.45
CA LEU A 100 13.71 12.01 17.03
C LEU A 100 14.70 13.09 16.58
N ARG A 101 16.00 12.75 16.51
CA ARG A 101 17.01 13.71 16.05
C ARG A 101 16.79 14.18 14.61
N GLY A 102 16.15 13.36 13.78
CA GLY A 102 15.76 13.73 12.42
C GLY A 102 14.51 14.61 12.35
N LEU A 103 13.63 14.52 13.34
CA LEU A 103 12.31 15.18 13.37
C LEU A 103 12.31 16.55 14.06
N GLN A 104 13.43 16.99 14.65
CA GLN A 104 13.56 18.30 15.32
C GLN A 104 12.49 18.57 16.40
N VAL A 105 11.98 17.52 17.05
CA VAL A 105 11.01 17.66 18.15
C VAL A 105 11.70 18.30 19.36
N PRO A 106 11.19 19.41 19.91
CA PRO A 106 11.75 20.06 21.09
C PRO A 106 11.67 19.14 22.32
N GLU A 107 12.69 19.17 23.18
CA GLU A 107 12.73 18.32 24.40
C GLU A 107 11.57 18.65 25.36
N GLU A 108 11.10 19.90 25.35
CA GLU A 108 9.99 20.38 26.17
C GLU A 108 8.67 19.66 25.88
N ALA A 109 8.51 19.11 24.67
CA ALA A 109 7.34 18.29 24.33
C ALA A 109 7.30 16.98 25.14
N ALA A 110 8.45 16.50 25.63
CA ALA A 110 8.53 15.32 26.47
C ALA A 110 8.30 15.62 27.96
N ASP A 111 8.35 16.88 28.40
CA ASP A 111 8.28 17.24 29.83
C ASP A 111 6.92 16.94 30.46
N SER A 112 5.84 17.18 29.73
CA SER A 112 4.49 16.84 30.18
C SER A 112 3.53 16.71 29.00
N LEU A 113 2.39 16.05 29.24
CA LEU A 113 1.36 15.88 28.22
C LEU A 113 0.69 17.22 27.87
N ASP A 114 0.62 18.15 28.82
CA ASP A 114 0.21 19.55 28.60
C ASP A 114 1.21 20.31 27.73
N ALA A 115 2.51 20.16 28.02
CA ALA A 115 3.57 20.80 27.24
C ALA A 115 3.58 20.31 25.80
N PHE A 116 3.33 19.02 25.57
CA PHE A 116 3.08 18.44 24.25
C PHE A 116 1.85 19.05 23.57
N ALA A 117 0.71 19.11 24.26
CA ALA A 117 -0.52 19.65 23.69
C ALA A 117 -0.41 21.15 23.34
N ALA A 118 0.44 21.90 24.03
CA ALA A 118 0.71 23.31 23.74
C ALA A 118 1.63 23.55 22.52
N GLN A 119 2.27 22.50 21.97
CA GLN A 119 3.21 22.64 20.87
C GLN A 119 2.55 23.04 19.53
N PRO A 120 3.31 23.61 18.57
CA PRO A 120 2.86 23.82 17.20
C PRO A 120 2.41 22.53 16.51
N LEU A 121 1.51 22.64 15.52
CA LEU A 121 0.93 21.49 14.80
C LEU A 121 1.99 20.55 14.21
N ALA A 122 3.07 21.10 13.63
CA ALA A 122 4.19 20.31 13.11
C ALA A 122 4.79 19.38 14.17
N VAL A 123 5.09 19.94 15.35
CA VAL A 123 5.69 19.20 16.46
C VAL A 123 4.72 18.16 17.02
N ARG A 124 3.42 18.48 17.08
CA ARG A 124 2.39 17.51 17.49
C ARG A 124 2.40 16.29 16.57
N VAL A 125 2.40 16.51 15.25
CA VAL A 125 2.46 15.45 14.23
C VAL A 125 3.75 14.65 14.34
N ASP A 126 4.89 15.31 14.44
CA ASP A 126 6.19 14.64 14.46
C ASP A 126 6.37 13.78 15.72
N MET A 127 5.86 14.22 16.86
CA MET A 127 5.86 13.44 18.10
C MET A 127 4.93 12.22 18.01
N LEU A 128 3.72 12.37 17.45
CA LEU A 128 2.81 11.23 17.24
C LEU A 128 3.37 10.22 16.24
N TYR A 129 4.00 10.71 15.16
CA TYR A 129 4.68 9.88 14.17
C TYR A 129 5.84 9.10 14.81
N TRP A 130 6.65 9.76 15.64
CA TRP A 130 7.71 9.09 16.38
C TRP A 130 7.19 7.95 17.28
N LEU A 131 6.10 8.19 18.01
CA LEU A 131 5.48 7.15 18.84
C LEU A 131 4.96 5.97 17.98
N CYS A 132 4.41 6.26 16.79
CA CYS A 132 4.00 5.22 15.84
C CYS A 132 5.19 4.39 15.38
N GLU A 133 6.29 5.01 14.96
CA GLU A 133 7.51 4.32 14.53
C GLU A 133 8.08 3.43 15.63
N ILE A 134 8.14 3.93 16.87
CA ILE A 134 8.55 3.10 18.00
C ILE A 134 7.61 1.92 18.16
N ALA A 135 6.29 2.14 18.18
CA ALA A 135 5.32 1.06 18.31
C ALA A 135 5.51 -0.01 17.21
N LEU A 136 5.71 0.40 15.96
CA LEU A 136 5.97 -0.53 14.85
C LEU A 136 7.25 -1.36 15.05
N MET A 137 8.29 -0.78 15.64
CA MET A 137 9.58 -1.46 15.86
C MET A 137 9.60 -2.34 17.12
N SER A 138 8.97 -1.89 18.20
CA SER A 138 9.14 -2.47 19.55
C SER A 138 7.95 -3.29 20.03
N ASN A 139 6.74 -3.04 19.52
CA ASN A 139 5.54 -3.68 20.03
C ASN A 139 5.41 -5.12 19.56
N SER A 140 5.41 -6.07 20.51
CA SER A 140 5.36 -7.49 20.19
C SER A 140 4.06 -7.95 19.55
N ALA A 141 2.93 -7.28 19.84
CA ALA A 141 1.64 -7.60 19.24
C ALA A 141 1.55 -7.12 17.79
N ILE A 142 2.02 -5.91 17.50
CA ILE A 142 2.14 -5.42 16.12
C ILE A 142 3.03 -6.35 15.31
N LYS A 143 4.21 -6.71 15.85
CA LYS A 143 5.11 -7.65 15.19
C LYS A 143 4.43 -8.99 14.89
N ALA A 144 3.69 -9.56 15.85
CA ALA A 144 2.96 -10.81 15.63
C ALA A 144 1.87 -10.70 14.55
N LEU A 145 1.21 -9.54 14.42
CA LEU A 145 0.25 -9.28 13.33
C LEU A 145 0.95 -9.20 11.98
N VAL A 146 2.05 -8.47 11.89
CA VAL A 146 2.87 -8.36 10.67
C VAL A 146 3.40 -9.74 10.26
N ASP A 147 3.97 -10.50 11.19
CA ASP A 147 4.50 -11.84 10.93
C ASP A 147 3.38 -12.79 10.47
N ARG A 148 2.19 -12.73 11.07
CA ARG A 148 1.03 -13.52 10.66
C ARG A 148 0.55 -13.19 9.25
N GLU A 149 0.40 -11.92 8.92
CA GLU A 149 -0.01 -11.48 7.58
C GLU A 149 1.05 -11.80 6.54
N TYR A 150 2.33 -11.65 6.89
CA TYR A 150 3.45 -12.03 6.05
C TYR A 150 3.48 -13.54 5.79
N GLU A 151 3.27 -14.38 6.81
CA GLU A 151 3.15 -15.83 6.65
C GLU A 151 1.94 -16.23 5.80
N ALA A 152 0.81 -15.53 5.95
CA ALA A 152 -0.37 -15.72 5.13
C ALA A 152 -0.09 -15.36 3.65
N ALA A 153 0.64 -14.27 3.40
CA ALA A 153 1.08 -13.88 2.07
C ALA A 153 2.12 -14.84 1.47
N ARG A 154 2.96 -15.46 2.32
CA ARG A 154 4.02 -16.40 1.91
C ARG A 154 3.51 -17.79 1.56
N LYS A 155 2.32 -18.18 2.01
CA LYS A 155 1.64 -19.41 1.57
C LYS A 155 0.74 -19.07 0.37
N PRO A 156 1.23 -19.14 -0.89
CA PRO A 156 0.33 -19.06 -2.03
C PRO A 156 -0.61 -20.26 -1.93
N SER A 157 -1.83 -20.02 -1.45
CA SER A 157 -2.93 -20.93 -1.71
C SER A 157 -3.01 -21.06 -3.23
N LEU A 158 -2.88 -22.28 -3.75
CA LEU A 158 -3.07 -22.58 -5.17
C LEU A 158 -4.42 -22.06 -5.72
N LYS A 159 -5.36 -21.68 -4.84
CA LYS A 159 -6.64 -21.04 -5.20
C LYS A 159 -6.56 -19.52 -5.39
N ASP A 160 -5.59 -18.82 -4.80
CA ASP A 160 -5.44 -17.36 -4.93
C ASP A 160 -4.67 -16.94 -6.18
N ALA A 161 -4.06 -17.88 -6.89
CA ALA A 161 -3.53 -17.68 -8.24
C ALA A 161 -4.63 -17.27 -9.27
N ALA A 162 -5.91 -17.44 -8.91
CA ALA A 162 -7.05 -17.05 -9.75
C ALA A 162 -7.61 -15.65 -9.46
N SER A 163 -7.23 -14.99 -8.35
CA SER A 163 -7.63 -13.60 -8.12
C SER A 163 -6.59 -12.65 -8.72
N ASP A 164 -6.99 -11.91 -9.75
CA ASP A 164 -6.18 -10.96 -10.52
C ASP A 164 -5.65 -9.75 -9.68
N GLU A 165 -5.89 -9.71 -8.37
CA GLU A 165 -5.83 -8.46 -7.57
C GLU A 165 -4.71 -8.35 -6.52
N LYS A 166 -3.99 -9.41 -6.15
CA LYS A 166 -2.97 -9.32 -5.09
C LYS A 166 -1.57 -9.72 -5.54
N TYR A 167 -0.81 -8.84 -6.22
CA TYR A 167 0.63 -9.07 -6.42
C TYR A 167 1.47 -7.78 -6.49
N LEU A 168 1.51 -7.01 -5.41
CA LEU A 168 2.80 -6.45 -5.00
C LEU A 168 3.51 -7.61 -4.28
N ARG A 169 4.31 -8.39 -5.01
CA ARG A 169 5.18 -9.38 -4.37
C ARG A 169 6.21 -8.60 -3.56
N LEU A 170 6.14 -8.73 -2.24
CA LEU A 170 7.10 -8.13 -1.29
C LEU A 170 8.45 -8.89 -1.29
N GLU A 171 8.54 -9.98 -2.05
CA GLU A 171 9.74 -10.79 -2.21
C GLU A 171 10.12 -10.90 -3.69
N PRO A 172 11.43 -11.03 -3.99
CA PRO A 172 11.86 -11.32 -5.35
C PRO A 172 11.25 -12.64 -5.82
N LEU A 173 10.95 -12.72 -7.12
CA LEU A 173 10.58 -13.97 -7.80
C LEU A 173 11.62 -15.06 -7.53
N ALA A 174 12.90 -14.70 -7.51
CA ALA A 174 13.99 -15.58 -7.16
C ALA A 174 15.26 -14.82 -6.79
N GLU A 175 16.15 -15.47 -6.03
CA GLU A 175 17.47 -14.95 -5.67
C GLU A 175 18.56 -15.95 -6.04
N CYS A 176 19.59 -15.48 -6.74
CA CYS A 176 20.77 -16.27 -7.09
C CYS A 176 22.04 -15.45 -6.78
N GLY A 177 22.67 -15.75 -5.64
CA GLY A 177 23.87 -15.03 -5.21
C GLY A 177 23.59 -13.55 -4.91
N LYS A 178 24.14 -12.64 -5.72
CA LYS A 178 23.94 -11.17 -5.59
C LYS A 178 22.84 -10.61 -6.50
N GLN A 179 22.16 -11.50 -7.23
CA GLN A 179 21.12 -11.15 -8.19
C GLN A 179 19.76 -11.52 -7.64
N ARG A 180 18.83 -10.56 -7.64
CA ARG A 180 17.43 -10.79 -7.27
C ARG A 180 16.53 -10.45 -8.45
N TYR A 181 15.71 -11.39 -8.85
CA TYR A 181 14.75 -11.21 -9.93
C TYR A 181 13.43 -10.76 -9.32
N TRP A 182 12.95 -9.60 -9.71
CA TRP A 182 11.71 -9.00 -9.22
C TRP A 182 10.65 -9.03 -10.31
N LEU A 183 9.42 -9.41 -9.95
CA LEU A 183 8.30 -9.41 -10.88
C LEU A 183 7.26 -8.40 -10.39
N PHE A 184 7.16 -7.26 -11.07
CA PHE A 184 6.23 -6.19 -10.71
C PHE A 184 5.05 -6.14 -11.66
N GLY A 185 3.88 -5.70 -11.17
CA GLY A 185 2.69 -5.45 -11.97
C GLY A 185 1.75 -6.65 -12.06
N SER A 186 0.47 -6.39 -11.75
CA SER A 186 -0.61 -7.39 -11.82
C SER A 186 -1.07 -7.65 -13.25
N LYS A 187 -1.16 -6.59 -14.09
CA LYS A 187 -1.67 -6.66 -15.47
C LYS A 187 -0.58 -6.67 -16.53
N THR A 188 0.54 -6.03 -16.26
CA THR A 188 1.70 -5.95 -17.15
C THR A 188 2.89 -6.39 -16.33
N ARG A 189 3.04 -7.72 -16.18
CA ARG A 189 4.16 -8.27 -15.41
C ARG A 189 5.46 -7.81 -16.06
N GLN A 190 6.30 -7.14 -15.30
CA GLN A 190 7.62 -6.67 -15.70
C GLN A 190 8.66 -7.34 -14.83
N LEU A 191 9.66 -7.94 -15.47
CA LEU A 191 10.77 -8.59 -14.80
C LEU A 191 11.92 -7.61 -14.67
N TYR A 192 12.39 -7.42 -13.44
CA TYR A 192 13.55 -6.62 -13.13
C TYR A 192 14.64 -7.48 -12.49
N LEU A 193 15.89 -7.12 -12.74
CA LEU A 193 17.05 -7.65 -12.06
C LEU A 193 17.60 -6.60 -11.12
N GLU A 194 17.61 -6.91 -9.84
CA GLU A 194 18.39 -6.17 -8.86
C GLU A 194 19.78 -6.79 -8.75
N THR A 195 20.80 -5.99 -9.00
CA THR A 195 22.19 -6.38 -8.70
C THR A 195 22.64 -5.66 -7.43
N LEU A 196 22.92 -6.44 -6.38
CA LEU A 196 23.40 -5.90 -5.11
C LEU A 196 24.87 -5.46 -5.22
N SER A 197 25.10 -4.14 -5.10
CA SER A 197 26.45 -3.58 -4.97
C SER A 197 26.96 -3.74 -3.54
N GLN A 198 28.29 -3.94 -3.38
CA GLN A 198 28.93 -3.96 -2.05
C GLN A 198 28.74 -2.66 -1.27
N LYS A 199 28.36 -1.54 -1.92
CA LYS A 199 28.09 -0.25 -1.29
C LYS A 199 26.61 -0.04 -0.91
N GLY A 200 25.78 -1.08 -0.91
CA GLY A 200 24.42 -1.06 -0.38
C GLY A 200 23.35 -0.40 -1.25
N LYS A 201 23.72 0.23 -2.39
CA LYS A 201 22.76 0.70 -3.39
C LYS A 201 22.60 -0.37 -4.48
N GLY A 202 21.49 -1.12 -4.43
CA GLY A 202 21.07 -2.02 -5.49
C GLY A 202 20.63 -1.21 -6.72
N ARG A 203 20.98 -1.67 -7.93
CA ARG A 203 20.43 -1.13 -9.18
C ARG A 203 19.41 -2.12 -9.72
N LEU A 204 18.20 -1.63 -9.99
CA LEU A 204 17.18 -2.35 -10.73
C LEU A 204 17.33 -2.10 -12.23
N GLU A 205 17.33 -3.17 -13.01
CA GLU A 205 17.37 -3.15 -14.46
C GLU A 205 16.15 -3.91 -15.00
N LEU A 206 15.39 -3.30 -15.92
CA LEU A 206 14.27 -3.97 -16.56
C LEU A 206 14.82 -5.01 -17.54
N LEU A 207 14.48 -6.28 -17.35
CA LEU A 207 14.88 -7.38 -18.21
C LEU A 207 13.81 -7.70 -19.26
N ALA A 208 12.54 -7.72 -18.87
CA ALA A 208 11.45 -8.10 -19.76
C ALA A 208 10.13 -7.45 -19.37
N SER A 209 9.34 -7.12 -20.39
CA SER A 209 8.02 -6.51 -20.30
C SER A 209 7.02 -7.12 -21.29
N THR A 210 7.50 -7.79 -22.33
CA THR A 210 6.69 -8.49 -23.35
C THR A 210 6.91 -10.00 -23.34
N PRO A 211 5.94 -10.83 -23.76
CA PRO A 211 6.11 -12.28 -23.82
C PRO A 211 7.38 -12.73 -24.55
N GLU A 212 7.73 -12.05 -25.63
CA GLU A 212 8.92 -12.32 -26.44
C GLU A 212 10.22 -12.01 -25.67
N GLU A 213 10.26 -10.88 -24.95
CA GLU A 213 11.39 -10.54 -24.06
C GLU A 213 11.52 -11.56 -22.92
N PHE A 214 10.40 -12.01 -22.34
CA PHE A 214 10.42 -13.06 -21.31
C PHE A 214 10.97 -14.38 -21.87
N ALA A 215 10.63 -14.75 -23.10
CA ALA A 215 11.17 -15.95 -23.75
C ALA A 215 12.69 -15.83 -23.99
N ALA A 216 13.17 -14.65 -24.41
CA ALA A 216 14.61 -14.39 -24.56
C ALA A 216 15.35 -14.54 -23.22
N VAL A 217 14.80 -13.97 -22.14
CA VAL A 217 15.38 -14.11 -20.79
C VAL A 217 15.41 -15.56 -20.33
N VAL A 218 14.37 -16.36 -20.63
CA VAL A 218 14.35 -17.80 -20.31
C VAL A 218 15.49 -18.54 -21.01
N GLU A 219 15.70 -18.29 -22.29
CA GLU A 219 16.78 -18.94 -23.05
C GLU A 219 18.16 -18.52 -22.53
N ASP A 220 18.34 -17.22 -22.24
CA ASP A 220 19.58 -16.71 -21.64
C ASP A 220 19.85 -17.38 -20.29
N LEU A 221 18.84 -17.52 -19.42
CA LEU A 221 18.97 -18.17 -18.12
C LEU A 221 19.23 -19.68 -18.24
N ARG A 222 18.60 -20.36 -19.19
CA ARG A 222 18.84 -21.80 -19.47
C ARG A 222 20.26 -22.07 -19.96
N SER A 223 20.84 -21.14 -20.70
CA SER A 223 22.22 -21.24 -21.19
C SER A 223 23.26 -21.14 -20.07
N GLN A 224 22.88 -20.62 -18.90
CA GLN A 224 23.77 -20.48 -17.75
C GLN A 224 24.09 -21.84 -17.12
N ARG A 225 25.28 -21.94 -16.51
CA ARG A 225 25.76 -23.19 -15.91
C ARG A 225 25.07 -23.54 -14.59
N THR A 226 24.53 -22.56 -13.89
CA THR A 226 23.98 -22.71 -12.53
C THR A 226 22.58 -23.32 -12.57
N HIS A 227 22.36 -24.42 -11.86
CA HIS A 227 21.04 -25.06 -11.74
C HIS A 227 19.96 -24.10 -11.24
N ALA A 228 20.27 -23.26 -10.24
CA ALA A 228 19.33 -22.26 -9.74
C ALA A 228 18.80 -21.31 -10.82
N LEU A 229 19.62 -20.93 -11.81
CA LEU A 229 19.18 -20.05 -12.91
C LEU A 229 18.27 -20.80 -13.90
N LYS A 230 18.50 -22.11 -14.08
CA LYS A 230 17.64 -22.96 -14.90
C LYS A 230 16.27 -23.16 -14.25
N ASP A 231 16.21 -23.36 -12.94
CA ASP A 231 14.96 -23.47 -12.19
C ASP A 231 14.13 -22.18 -12.27
N ILE A 232 14.80 -21.02 -12.23
CA ILE A 232 14.17 -19.71 -12.47
C ILE A 232 13.61 -19.63 -13.88
N ALA A 233 14.38 -20.08 -14.88
CA ALA A 233 13.93 -20.09 -16.27
C ALA A 233 12.69 -20.99 -16.47
N GLU A 234 12.64 -22.15 -15.82
CA GLU A 234 11.48 -23.03 -15.84
C GLU A 234 10.25 -22.36 -15.19
N THR A 235 10.44 -21.71 -14.05
CA THR A 235 9.37 -20.96 -13.37
C THR A 235 8.80 -19.85 -14.26
N ILE A 236 9.66 -19.06 -14.91
CA ILE A 236 9.24 -18.01 -15.83
C ILE A 236 8.48 -18.60 -17.04
N ALA A 237 9.01 -19.69 -17.61
CA ALA A 237 8.43 -20.34 -18.78
C ALA A 237 7.07 -20.98 -18.49
N GLN A 238 6.88 -21.59 -17.32
CA GLN A 238 5.66 -22.32 -16.97
C GLN A 238 4.57 -21.40 -16.40
N ASP A 239 4.95 -20.39 -15.60
CA ASP A 239 3.96 -19.60 -14.85
C ASP A 239 3.74 -18.19 -15.42
N VAL A 240 4.80 -17.56 -15.93
CA VAL A 240 4.76 -16.12 -16.29
C VAL A 240 4.37 -15.93 -17.75
N ILE A 241 5.04 -16.62 -18.68
CA ILE A 241 4.77 -16.49 -20.13
C ILE A 241 3.31 -16.88 -20.45
N PRO A 242 2.76 -18.02 -19.99
CA PRO A 242 1.39 -18.41 -20.34
C PRO A 242 0.34 -17.47 -19.74
N PHE A 243 0.65 -16.79 -18.63
CA PHE A 243 -0.21 -15.75 -18.08
C PHE A 243 -0.25 -14.52 -19.00
N LEU A 244 0.92 -14.04 -19.44
CA LEU A 244 1.03 -12.88 -20.31
C LEU A 244 0.38 -13.12 -21.67
N GLU A 245 0.56 -14.30 -22.26
CA GLU A 245 -0.10 -14.67 -23.52
C GLU A 245 -1.64 -14.72 -23.39
N ARG A 246 -2.16 -15.25 -22.27
CA ARG A 246 -3.60 -15.24 -21.98
C ARG A 246 -4.14 -13.82 -21.84
N GLN A 247 -3.41 -12.94 -21.16
CA GLN A 247 -3.73 -11.52 -21.04
C GLN A 247 -3.73 -10.82 -22.42
N ALA A 248 -2.70 -11.04 -23.22
CA ALA A 248 -2.59 -10.47 -24.57
C ALA A 248 -3.77 -10.91 -25.45
N LYS A 249 -4.11 -12.20 -25.46
CA LYS A 249 -5.28 -12.74 -26.17
C LYS A 249 -6.60 -12.15 -25.65
N LYS A 250 -6.74 -11.93 -24.34
CA LYS A 250 -7.92 -11.29 -23.75
C LYS A 250 -8.05 -9.84 -24.21
N ARG A 251 -6.95 -9.07 -24.20
CA ARG A 251 -6.93 -7.68 -24.69
C ARG A 251 -7.27 -7.60 -26.17
N GLU A 252 -6.66 -8.44 -27.01
CA GLU A 252 -6.95 -8.50 -28.44
C GLU A 252 -8.43 -8.84 -28.72
N ARG A 253 -9.04 -9.73 -27.94
CA ARG A 253 -10.48 -10.04 -28.04
C ARG A 253 -11.35 -8.84 -27.69
N VAL A 254 -11.02 -8.12 -26.61
CA VAL A 254 -11.74 -6.91 -26.18
C VAL A 254 -11.59 -5.81 -27.23
N GLU A 255 -10.38 -5.60 -27.74
CA GLU A 255 -10.12 -4.60 -28.77
C GLU A 255 -10.87 -4.92 -30.07
N ARG A 256 -10.85 -6.17 -30.54
CA ARG A 256 -11.67 -6.60 -31.69
C ARG A 256 -13.17 -6.44 -31.44
N ALA A 257 -13.65 -6.63 -30.21
CA ALA A 257 -15.05 -6.41 -29.87
C ALA A 257 -15.40 -4.92 -29.90
N GLN A 258 -14.53 -4.06 -29.37
CA GLN A 258 -14.67 -2.60 -29.41
C GLN A 258 -14.60 -2.06 -30.84
N GLN A 259 -13.67 -2.55 -31.66
CA GLN A 259 -13.58 -2.20 -33.09
C GLN A 259 -14.85 -2.60 -33.84
N ARG A 260 -15.38 -3.81 -33.59
CA ARG A 260 -16.66 -4.25 -34.17
C ARG A 260 -17.84 -3.39 -33.72
N HIS A 261 -17.89 -3.02 -32.44
CA HIS A 261 -18.92 -2.12 -31.92
C HIS A 261 -18.81 -0.71 -32.52
N ALA A 262 -17.60 -0.17 -32.65
CA ALA A 262 -17.34 1.13 -33.26
C ALA A 262 -17.73 1.14 -34.75
N LEU A 263 -17.39 0.09 -35.51
CA LEU A 263 -17.83 -0.07 -36.90
C LEU A 263 -19.35 -0.22 -37.02
N ALA A 264 -19.99 -0.96 -36.10
CA ALA A 264 -21.44 -1.07 -36.06
C ALA A 264 -22.09 0.30 -35.83
N MET A 265 -21.58 1.11 -34.90
CA MET A 265 -22.07 2.47 -34.61
C MET A 265 -21.80 3.45 -35.76
N ALA A 266 -20.64 3.35 -36.41
CA ALA A 266 -20.31 4.17 -37.58
C ALA A 266 -21.22 3.87 -38.79
N ASN A 267 -21.67 2.62 -38.95
CA ASN A 267 -22.59 2.20 -40.01
C ASN A 267 -24.08 2.46 -39.68
N VAL A 268 -24.42 3.09 -38.55
CA VAL A 268 -25.83 3.45 -38.22
C VAL A 268 -26.32 4.68 -39.01
N HIS A 269 -25.45 5.41 -39.70
CA HIS A 269 -25.87 6.48 -40.62
C HIS A 269 -26.03 5.96 -42.05
N LEU A 270 -27.11 5.23 -42.32
CA LEU A 270 -27.81 5.12 -43.61
C LEU A 270 -28.74 3.91 -43.53
N TYR A 271 -29.91 4.08 -42.91
CA TYR A 271 -31.20 3.50 -43.35
C TYR A 271 -32.29 4.03 -42.40
N GLU A 272 -32.42 5.35 -42.37
CA GLU A 272 -33.73 5.94 -42.08
C GLU A 272 -34.64 5.58 -43.27
N THR A 273 -35.85 5.10 -42.98
CA THR A 273 -36.92 4.69 -43.92
C THR A 273 -36.94 3.25 -44.46
N ARG A 274 -37.30 2.28 -43.60
CA ARG A 274 -38.40 1.34 -43.95
C ARG A 274 -39.01 0.70 -42.70
N THR A 275 -40.24 1.11 -42.43
CA THR A 275 -41.17 0.54 -41.45
C THR A 275 -41.26 -0.99 -41.56
N ARG A 276 -40.88 -1.70 -40.49
CA ARG A 276 -41.35 -3.07 -40.25
C ARG A 276 -41.85 -3.20 -38.81
N LYS A 277 -43.04 -3.79 -38.72
CA LYS A 277 -43.92 -3.89 -37.55
C LYS A 277 -43.20 -4.45 -36.33
N ARG A 278 -43.44 -3.81 -35.17
CA ARG A 278 -43.11 -4.31 -33.84
C ARG A 278 -43.67 -5.73 -33.68
N GLN A 279 -42.79 -6.73 -33.65
CA GLN A 279 -43.12 -8.04 -33.11
C GLN A 279 -42.79 -7.98 -31.62
N ARG A 280 -43.82 -8.12 -30.77
CA ARG A 280 -43.64 -8.23 -29.30
C ARG A 280 -42.82 -9.50 -29.03
N VAL A 281 -41.65 -9.32 -28.46
CA VAL A 281 -40.88 -10.42 -27.86
C VAL A 281 -41.51 -10.68 -26.48
N ASN A 282 -42.18 -11.82 -26.33
CA ASN A 282 -42.55 -12.33 -25.01
C ASN A 282 -41.30 -12.92 -24.38
N TYR A 283 -40.90 -12.39 -23.22
CA TYR A 283 -39.98 -13.07 -22.33
C TYR A 283 -40.79 -14.12 -21.58
N ASN A 284 -40.61 -15.40 -21.91
CA ASN A 284 -40.95 -16.46 -20.97
C ASN A 284 -39.82 -16.48 -19.92
N VAL A 285 -40.07 -15.77 -18.82
CA VAL A 285 -39.39 -16.03 -17.55
C VAL A 285 -40.16 -17.20 -16.96
N ASP A 286 -39.69 -18.43 -17.20
CA ASP A 286 -39.95 -19.63 -16.40
C ASP A 286 -39.37 -20.85 -17.12
N GLU A 287 -38.06 -21.05 -17.01
CA GLU A 287 -37.47 -22.39 -17.00
C GLU A 287 -36.53 -22.47 -15.80
N THR A 288 -37.15 -22.79 -14.66
CA THR A 288 -36.50 -23.37 -13.50
C THR A 288 -36.04 -24.77 -13.91
N GLU A 289 -34.80 -24.92 -14.36
CA GLU A 289 -34.17 -26.24 -14.42
C GLU A 289 -33.85 -26.68 -12.99
N VAL A 290 -34.79 -27.46 -12.46
CA VAL A 290 -34.63 -28.36 -11.32
C VAL A 290 -33.51 -29.34 -11.68
N PHE A 291 -32.40 -29.28 -10.94
CA PHE A 291 -31.45 -30.39 -10.89
C PHE A 291 -31.99 -31.41 -9.88
N ASP A 292 -32.49 -32.53 -10.38
CA ASP A 292 -32.76 -33.73 -9.58
C ASP A 292 -31.43 -34.47 -9.30
N PHE A 293 -31.24 -34.78 -8.01
CA PHE A 293 -30.36 -35.75 -7.34
C PHE A 293 -29.02 -36.18 -7.96
#